data_AF-A0A0D2X8F0-F1
#
_entry.id   AF-A0A0D2X8F0-F1
#
_cell.length_a   1.000
_cell.length_b   1.000
_cell.length_c   1.000
_cell.angle_alpha   90.00
_cell.angle_beta   90.00
_cell.angle_gamma   90.00
#
_symmetry.space_group_name_H-M   'P 1'
#
loop_
_entity.id
_entity.type
_entity.pdbx_description
1 polymer ?
#
loop_
_entity_poly.entity_id
_entity_poly.type
_entity_poly.pdbx_seq_one_letter_code
_entity_poly.pdbx_strand_id
1 'polypeptide(L)'
;LPNSFLALLIIAIAYTMATATATTTTSGATQPLVTKWSSRYRGATVEDLDPPAALSLNPSDAISLALMSAFERDYTHLTIVDADTRALLGYISIPHLQSLLDSGKVKPEDQLSAAMTRFQRKGRTYQVITM
;
A
#
# COMPACT_ATOMS: atom_id res chain seq x y z
N LEU A 1 -47.10 -13.97 38.11
CA LEU A 1 -47.27 -13.57 36.70
C LEU A 1 -46.77 -12.13 36.55
N PRO A 2 -46.02 -11.84 35.48
CA PRO A 2 -44.68 -11.26 35.61
C PRO A 2 -44.49 -10.03 34.68
N ASN A 3 -43.23 -9.60 34.57
CA ASN A 3 -42.64 -8.77 33.51
C ASN A 3 -42.72 -7.25 33.76
N SER A 4 -41.74 -6.63 34.43
CA SER A 4 -40.31 -6.62 34.07
C SER A 4 -40.15 -6.31 32.58
N PHE A 5 -39.68 -5.11 32.22
CA PHE A 5 -38.78 -4.93 31.06
C PHE A 5 -38.34 -3.49 30.77
N LEU A 6 -38.76 -2.47 31.54
CA LEU A 6 -38.51 -1.08 31.12
C LEU A 6 -37.77 -0.14 32.08
N ALA A 7 -37.40 -0.57 33.29
CA ALA A 7 -36.76 0.34 34.26
C ALA A 7 -35.46 -0.19 34.90
N LEU A 8 -34.82 -1.18 34.28
CA LEU A 8 -33.55 -1.74 34.75
C LEU A 8 -32.48 -1.78 33.64
N LEU A 9 -32.39 -0.70 32.85
CA LEU A 9 -31.35 -0.55 31.79
C LEU A 9 -30.44 0.67 32.03
N ILE A 10 -30.38 1.23 33.25
CA ILE A 10 -29.61 2.48 33.48
C ILE A 10 -28.55 2.37 34.59
N ILE A 11 -28.54 1.35 35.49
CA ILE A 11 -27.69 1.40 36.71
C ILE A 11 -26.97 0.08 37.04
N ALA A 12 -26.54 -0.71 36.07
CA ALA A 12 -25.77 -1.93 36.37
C ALA A 12 -24.77 -2.34 35.28
N ILE A 13 -23.92 -1.42 34.84
CA ILE A 13 -22.55 -1.78 34.46
C ILE A 13 -21.65 -0.74 35.14
N ALA A 14 -21.40 -0.99 36.43
CA ALA A 14 -20.22 -0.49 37.10
C ALA A 14 -19.00 -1.06 36.38
N TYR A 15 -18.55 -0.36 35.34
CA TYR A 15 -17.26 -0.63 34.73
C TYR A 15 -16.22 0.03 35.62
N THR A 16 -15.54 -0.78 36.41
CA THR A 16 -14.32 -0.45 37.13
C THR A 16 -13.22 -0.15 36.10
N MET A 17 -13.08 1.12 35.69
CA MET A 17 -11.88 1.59 34.98
C MET A 17 -10.89 2.08 36.03
N ALA A 18 -9.83 1.31 36.21
CA ALA A 18 -8.65 1.72 36.96
C ALA A 18 -7.96 2.90 36.25
N THR A 19 -7.96 4.07 36.89
CA THR A 19 -7.12 5.20 36.47
C THR A 19 -5.71 5.00 37.04
N ALA A 20 -4.82 4.40 36.24
CA ALA A 20 -3.40 4.42 36.52
C ALA A 20 -2.82 5.76 36.00
N THR A 21 -2.54 6.68 36.92
CA THR A 21 -1.85 7.93 36.64
C THR A 21 -0.38 7.61 36.32
N ALA A 22 -0.03 7.53 35.04
CA ALA A 22 1.35 7.42 34.62
C ALA A 22 2.00 8.82 34.68
N THR A 23 2.72 9.09 35.77
CA THR A 23 3.60 10.24 35.92
C THR A 23 4.67 10.20 34.82
N THR A 24 4.50 11.01 33.78
CA THR A 24 5.52 11.16 32.73
C THR A 24 6.48 12.25 33.19
N THR A 25 7.54 11.85 33.89
CA THR A 25 8.65 12.72 34.23
C THR A 25 9.41 13.07 32.95
N THR A 26 9.34 14.34 32.57
CA THR A 26 10.15 14.97 31.52
C THR A 26 11.62 14.94 31.91
N SER A 27 12.42 14.14 31.20
CA SER A 27 13.89 14.19 31.24
C SER A 27 14.40 14.13 29.81
N GLY A 28 14.91 15.26 29.32
CA GLY A 28 15.43 15.40 27.97
C GLY A 28 16.65 14.52 27.72
N ALA A 29 16.57 13.69 26.68
CA ALA A 29 17.67 13.23 25.85
C ALA A 29 17.07 12.68 24.55
N THR A 30 17.37 13.33 23.41
CA THR A 30 17.00 12.81 22.08
C THR A 30 17.89 11.62 21.75
N GLN A 31 17.60 10.47 22.35
CA GLN A 31 18.19 9.21 21.92
C GLN A 31 17.37 8.69 20.73
N PRO A 32 18.01 8.24 19.64
CA PRO A 32 17.29 7.66 18.52
C PRO A 32 16.44 6.49 19.03
N LEU A 33 15.15 6.50 18.71
CA LEU A 33 14.21 5.44 19.04
C LEU A 33 14.59 4.16 18.25
N VAL A 34 15.61 3.45 18.71
CA VAL A 34 15.93 2.10 18.24
C VAL A 34 15.03 1.13 18.98
N THR A 35 13.86 0.86 18.42
CA THR A 35 13.00 -0.22 18.90
C THR A 35 13.78 -1.53 18.79
N LYS A 36 13.69 -2.42 19.80
CA LYS A 36 14.33 -3.76 19.77
C LYS A 36 13.96 -4.62 18.54
N TRP A 37 12.98 -4.19 17.76
CA TRP A 37 12.55 -4.78 16.49
C TRP A 37 13.52 -4.45 15.34
N SER A 38 14.12 -3.26 15.31
CA SER A 38 14.99 -2.83 14.21
C SER A 38 16.26 -3.68 14.07
N SER A 39 16.71 -4.30 15.17
CA SER A 39 17.85 -5.23 15.18
C SER A 39 17.49 -6.65 14.71
N ARG A 40 16.20 -7.03 14.69
CA ARG A 40 15.75 -8.36 14.22
C ARG A 40 15.70 -8.50 12.70
N TYR A 41 15.73 -7.40 11.96
CA TYR A 41 15.75 -7.38 10.48
C TYR A 41 17.12 -7.02 9.89
N ARG A 42 18.13 -6.76 10.75
CA ARG A 42 19.53 -6.54 10.37
C ARG A 42 20.21 -7.90 10.13
N GLY A 43 19.79 -8.63 9.10
CA GLY A 43 20.40 -9.93 8.79
C GLY A 43 19.65 -10.79 7.79
N ALA A 44 18.38 -10.52 7.52
CA ALA A 44 17.69 -11.09 6.36
C ALA A 44 18.12 -10.28 5.13
N THR A 45 18.82 -10.90 4.19
CA THR A 45 19.11 -10.27 2.90
C THR A 45 17.82 -10.20 2.09
N VAL A 46 17.70 -9.24 1.16
CA VAL A 46 16.55 -9.18 0.24
C VAL A 46 16.43 -10.47 -0.60
N GLU A 47 17.51 -11.23 -0.69
CA GLU A 47 17.64 -12.51 -1.39
C GLU A 47 16.90 -13.65 -0.65
N ASP A 48 16.82 -13.64 0.68
CA ASP A 48 16.12 -14.67 1.47
C ASP A 48 14.59 -14.65 1.28
N LEU A 49 14.06 -13.58 0.69
CA LEU A 49 12.63 -13.40 0.45
C LEU A 49 12.14 -14.10 -0.83
N ASP A 50 13.05 -14.70 -1.61
CA ASP A 50 12.79 -15.33 -2.92
C ASP A 50 11.73 -14.57 -3.75
N PRO A 51 11.92 -13.25 -3.99
CA PRO A 51 10.92 -12.48 -4.68
C PRO A 51 10.74 -13.03 -6.11
N PRO A 52 9.48 -13.16 -6.57
CA PRO A 52 9.21 -13.64 -7.91
C PRO A 52 9.85 -12.70 -8.96
N ALA A 53 10.32 -13.28 -10.06
CA ALA A 53 11.11 -12.57 -11.06
C ALA A 53 10.38 -11.33 -11.60
N ALA A 54 10.99 -10.16 -11.46
CA ALA A 54 10.38 -8.89 -11.84
C ALA A 54 9.95 -8.89 -13.32
N LEU A 55 8.69 -8.54 -13.57
CA LEU A 55 8.13 -8.34 -14.90
C LEU A 55 7.86 -6.85 -15.12
N SER A 56 8.45 -6.29 -16.18
CA SER A 56 8.21 -4.93 -16.64
C SER A 56 7.66 -4.95 -18.05
N LEU A 57 6.68 -4.11 -18.33
CA LEU A 57 6.04 -3.99 -19.64
C LEU A 57 6.32 -2.64 -20.28
N ASN A 58 6.08 -2.55 -21.59
CA ASN A 58 6.25 -1.33 -22.35
C ASN A 58 4.91 -0.58 -22.49
N PRO A 59 4.94 0.75 -22.65
CA PRO A 59 3.72 1.55 -22.80
C PRO A 59 2.94 1.25 -24.10
N SER A 60 3.60 0.67 -25.11
CA SER A 60 3.03 0.32 -26.40
C SER A 60 2.40 -1.07 -26.45
N ASP A 61 2.61 -1.89 -25.42
CA ASP A 61 2.03 -3.23 -25.35
C ASP A 61 0.51 -3.15 -25.17
N ALA A 62 -0.18 -4.22 -25.57
CA ALA A 62 -1.64 -4.33 -25.41
C ALA A 62 -2.03 -4.66 -23.97
N ILE A 63 -3.16 -4.11 -23.51
CA ILE A 63 -3.72 -4.36 -22.17
C ILE A 63 -3.97 -5.85 -21.93
N SER A 64 -4.41 -6.58 -22.96
CA SER A 64 -4.62 -8.03 -22.92
C SER A 64 -3.35 -8.80 -22.53
N LEU A 65 -2.20 -8.45 -23.10
CA LEU A 65 -0.90 -9.03 -22.77
C LEU A 65 -0.59 -8.79 -21.29
N ALA A 66 -0.78 -7.57 -20.80
CA ALA A 66 -0.51 -7.25 -19.40
C ALA A 66 -1.39 -8.04 -18.42
N LEU A 67 -2.67 -8.21 -18.73
CA LEU A 67 -3.57 -9.03 -17.92
C LEU A 67 -3.13 -10.50 -17.89
N MET A 68 -2.77 -11.06 -19.05
CA MET A 68 -2.28 -12.44 -19.13
C MET A 68 -0.99 -12.61 -18.32
N SER A 69 0.00 -11.74 -18.52
CA SER A 69 1.29 -11.88 -17.84
C SER A 69 1.20 -11.61 -16.34
N ALA A 70 0.27 -10.78 -15.88
CA ALA A 70 -0.03 -10.63 -14.48
C ALA A 70 -0.72 -11.88 -13.90
N PHE A 71 -1.67 -12.45 -14.63
CA PHE A 71 -2.38 -13.66 -14.20
C PHE A 71 -1.44 -14.86 -14.11
N GLU A 72 -0.52 -15.03 -15.07
CA GLU A 72 0.48 -16.11 -15.04
C GLU A 72 1.38 -16.10 -13.80
N ARG A 73 1.61 -14.93 -13.20
CA ARG A 73 2.53 -14.74 -12.07
C ARG A 73 1.83 -14.25 -10.80
N ASP A 74 0.49 -14.23 -10.80
CA ASP A 74 -0.34 -13.67 -9.73
C ASP A 74 0.08 -12.25 -9.27
N TYR A 75 0.52 -11.41 -10.21
CA TYR A 75 0.95 -10.04 -9.91
C TYR A 75 -0.23 -9.09 -9.75
N THR A 76 -0.21 -8.34 -8.64
CA THR A 76 -1.20 -7.27 -8.39
C THR A 76 -0.81 -5.96 -9.06
N HIS A 77 0.49 -5.73 -9.26
CA HIS A 77 1.07 -4.52 -9.81
C HIS A 77 2.14 -4.85 -10.84
N LEU A 78 2.08 -4.16 -11.98
CA LEU A 78 3.09 -4.24 -13.03
C LEU A 78 3.76 -2.88 -13.22
N THR A 79 5.07 -2.91 -13.44
CA THR A 79 5.85 -1.70 -13.73
C THR A 79 5.90 -1.46 -15.23
N ILE A 80 5.84 -0.19 -15.61
CA ILE A 80 5.90 0.21 -17.01
C ILE A 80 7.18 1.00 -17.22
N VAL A 81 8.02 0.47 -18.09
CA VAL A 81 9.33 1.01 -18.43
C VAL A 81 9.33 1.45 -19.88
N ASP A 82 10.14 2.45 -20.18
CA ASP A 82 10.42 2.83 -21.56
C ASP A 82 11.31 1.79 -22.24
N ALA A 83 11.01 1.44 -23.49
CA ALA A 83 11.73 0.39 -24.21
C ALA A 83 13.18 0.79 -24.52
N ASP A 84 13.40 2.07 -24.84
CA ASP A 84 14.71 2.57 -25.25
C ASP A 84 15.58 2.95 -24.05
N THR A 85 15.04 3.74 -23.13
CA THR A 85 15.82 4.30 -22.01
C THR A 85 15.80 3.43 -20.76
N ARG A 86 14.94 2.40 -20.71
CA ARG A 86 14.59 1.63 -19.50
C ARG A 86 14.18 2.51 -18.32
N ALA A 87 13.72 3.73 -18.61
CA ALA A 87 13.25 4.63 -17.57
C ALA A 87 11.91 4.14 -17.03
N LEU A 88 11.78 4.09 -15.70
CA LEU A 88 10.50 3.80 -15.06
C LEU A 88 9.52 4.96 -15.30
N LEU A 89 8.48 4.70 -16.09
CA LEU A 89 7.46 5.66 -16.48
C LEU A 89 6.32 5.69 -15.47
N GLY A 90 5.94 4.51 -14.97
CA GLY A 90 4.77 4.36 -14.14
C GLY A 90 4.52 2.91 -13.74
N TYR A 91 3.30 2.68 -13.29
CA TYR A 91 2.80 1.37 -12.90
C TYR A 91 1.33 1.23 -13.25
N ILE A 92 0.86 -0.01 -13.22
CA ILE A 92 -0.55 -0.34 -13.36
C ILE A 92 -0.91 -1.39 -12.33
N SER A 93 -2.08 -1.23 -11.71
CA SER A 93 -2.66 -2.23 -10.83
C SER A 93 -3.74 -2.99 -11.59
N ILE A 94 -3.70 -4.32 -11.49
CA ILE A 94 -4.69 -5.20 -12.13
C ILE A 94 -6.13 -4.91 -11.68
N PRO A 95 -6.44 -4.70 -10.38
CA PRO A 95 -7.81 -4.37 -9.99
C PRO A 95 -8.30 -3.03 -10.57
N HIS A 96 -7.42 -2.04 -10.71
CA HIS A 96 -7.77 -0.77 -11.35
C HIS A 96 -8.02 -0.96 -12.84
N LEU A 97 -7.17 -1.74 -13.53
CA LEU A 97 -7.32 -2.04 -14.94
C LEU A 97 -8.63 -2.80 -15.23
N GLN A 98 -8.99 -3.77 -14.39
CA GLN A 98 -10.28 -4.46 -14.46
C GLN A 98 -11.46 -3.48 -14.32
N SER A 99 -11.43 -2.59 -13.33
CA SER A 99 -12.46 -1.55 -13.18
C SER A 99 -12.56 -0.63 -14.40
N LEU A 100 -11.45 -0.31 -15.06
CA LEU A 100 -11.44 0.49 -16.28
C LEU A 100 -12.05 -0.25 -17.48
N LEU A 101 -11.82 -1.56 -17.58
CA LEU A 101 -12.44 -2.42 -18.60
C LEU A 101 -13.95 -2.58 -18.35
N ASP A 102 -14.35 -2.79 -17.10
CA ASP A 102 -15.76 -2.91 -16.70
C ASP A 102 -16.54 -1.62 -16.97
N SER A 103 -15.89 -0.47 -16.78
CA SER A 103 -16.45 0.84 -17.12
C SER A 103 -16.40 1.17 -18.61
N GLY A 104 -15.81 0.30 -19.44
CA GLY A 104 -15.68 0.48 -20.89
C GLY A 104 -14.78 1.64 -21.31
N LYS A 105 -13.94 2.16 -20.40
CA LYS A 105 -13.04 3.30 -20.68
C LYS A 105 -11.84 2.93 -21.54
N VAL A 106 -11.45 1.66 -21.49
CA VAL A 106 -10.34 1.09 -22.26
C VAL A 106 -10.78 -0.28 -22.77
N LYS A 107 -10.19 -0.70 -23.89
CA LYS A 107 -10.38 -2.04 -24.46
C LYS A 107 -9.14 -2.91 -24.22
N PRO A 108 -9.28 -4.25 -24.26
CA PRO A 108 -8.13 -5.15 -24.13
C PRO A 108 -7.05 -4.94 -25.22
N GLU A 109 -7.46 -4.51 -26.41
CA GLU A 109 -6.58 -4.18 -27.52
C GLU A 109 -5.94 -2.78 -27.45
N ASP A 110 -6.34 -1.92 -26.52
CA ASP A 110 -5.73 -0.61 -26.35
C ASP A 110 -4.33 -0.73 -25.73
N GLN A 111 -3.54 0.33 -25.92
CA GLN A 111 -2.20 0.44 -25.36
C GLN A 111 -2.22 0.64 -23.84
N LEU A 112 -1.24 0.05 -23.15
CA LEU A 112 -1.05 0.25 -21.70
C LEU A 112 -0.89 1.72 -21.31
N SER A 113 -0.35 2.53 -22.21
CA SER A 113 -0.15 3.97 -21.98
C SER A 113 -1.43 4.73 -21.61
N ALA A 114 -2.60 4.25 -22.05
CA ALA A 114 -3.90 4.88 -21.78
C ALA A 114 -4.44 4.60 -20.36
N ALA A 115 -4.08 3.47 -19.77
CA ALA A 115 -4.60 3.02 -18.48
C ALA A 115 -3.59 3.12 -17.32
N MET A 116 -2.33 3.44 -17.62
CA MET A 116 -1.25 3.47 -16.62
C MET A 116 -1.26 4.69 -15.71
N THR A 117 -0.80 4.50 -14.49
CA THR A 117 -0.51 5.60 -13.56
C THR A 117 0.94 6.05 -13.76
N ARG A 118 1.12 7.26 -14.30
CA ARG A 118 2.43 7.83 -14.59
C ARG A 118 3.05 8.46 -13.34
N PHE A 119 4.35 8.26 -13.14
CA PHE A 119 5.08 8.95 -12.09
C PHE A 119 5.32 10.42 -12.49
N GLN A 120 4.88 11.33 -11.62
CA GLN A 120 5.14 12.76 -11.78
C GLN A 120 6.57 13.09 -11.33
N ARG A 121 7.51 13.05 -12.28
CA ARG A 121 8.95 13.29 -12.01
C ARG A 121 9.34 14.77 -12.05
N LYS A 122 8.45 15.66 -12.52
CA LYS A 122 8.70 17.11 -12.65
C LYS A 122 7.61 17.89 -11.93
N GLY A 123 7.98 19.00 -11.28
CA GLY A 123 7.03 19.98 -10.75
C GLY A 123 6.69 19.89 -9.27
N ARG A 124 7.34 19.02 -8.49
CA ARG A 124 7.21 19.01 -7.03
C ARG A 124 8.48 19.52 -6.38
N THR A 125 8.42 20.71 -5.79
CA THR A 125 9.48 21.24 -4.94
C THR A 125 9.44 20.46 -3.63
N TYR A 126 10.46 19.63 -3.39
CA TYR A 126 10.55 18.90 -2.12
C TYR A 126 10.90 19.87 -1.01
N GLN A 127 10.10 19.90 0.05
CA GLN A 127 10.43 20.64 1.26
C GLN A 127 11.07 19.70 2.27
N VAL A 128 12.24 20.09 2.77
CA VAL A 128 12.97 19.34 3.78
C VAL A 128 12.23 19.50 5.11
N ILE A 129 11.75 18.38 5.66
CA ILE A 129 11.20 18.32 7.02
C ILE A 129 12.37 17.92 7.93
N THR A 130 13.21 18.89 8.29
CA THR A 130 14.23 18.72 9.33
C THR A 130 13.82 19.52 10.57
N MET A 131 14.18 19.00 11.75
CA MET A 131 14.00 19.63 13.07
C MET A 131 15.06 20.69 13.34
#